data_AF-A0A960VZW2-F1
#
_entry.id   AF-A0A960VZW2-F1
#
_cell.length_a   1.000
_cell.length_b   1.000
_cell.length_c   1.000
_cell.angle_alpha   90.00
_cell.angle_beta   90.00
_cell.angle_gamma   90.00
#
_symmetry.space_group_name_H-M   'P 1'
#
loop_
_entity.id
_entity.type
_entity.pdbx_description
1 polymer ?
#
loop_
_entity_poly.entity_id
_entity_poly.type
_entity_poly.pdbx_seq_one_letter_code
_entity_poly.pdbx_strand_id
1 'polypeptide(L)'
;MSARLFSSFLLSLLIHTLPLLYLLILLNEPIRNYCSIDDVPVGIEEEEKVIVLEISNDSGSGEEEQKQDSFDFSSLTEGQKETPKEKVDMSQYEKGEWKDLVKNLKETSDLRNRYKEDYENVITNGGVSKSYISRFRHFEDMIVKEVFPTVYDADKSFEEEIEKSVEKLAKHNERNRIIEEFRNGMDPEAKTTMSLEKENGEESDKKEPLVMNPEERKEYFDTTLLLSKEEQLNQFQNRFLGYHPDEGDLPIMFRELYYKNLQRIAYVFSADQTYFTIDYFEENLNKEDYLKNSMSLASELKGTKTATEILYTLENIYEIQERALLQYFQNKKAYETYPPAKRNNIRVETIRRVVEKYTPILEEKQIHSYQDVQKLYTQKRLEILDYLVKTSPEAYRIADATFEKGRILWERGNQTNDPKILDEAVSEWRNIQNINKENGDFLYKENYAQILPLLNKWNGNNPKEKEIARFQISGLLNNRLAKYLEDKKKREEKLMWPAPPAGLEPATQ
;
A
#
# COMPACT_ATOMS: atom_id res chain seq x y z
N MET A 1 -33.62 -45.50 27.38
CA MET A 1 -33.60 -44.06 27.00
C MET A 1 -34.60 -43.89 25.87
N SER A 2 -35.66 -43.09 26.05
CA SER A 2 -36.77 -43.02 25.10
C SER A 2 -36.37 -42.26 23.82
N ALA A 3 -36.85 -42.72 22.66
CA ALA A 3 -36.56 -42.10 21.36
C ALA A 3 -36.87 -40.58 21.30
N ARG A 4 -37.79 -40.11 22.16
CA ARG A 4 -38.15 -38.69 22.31
C ARG A 4 -37.06 -37.85 22.97
N LEU A 5 -36.31 -38.41 23.92
CA LEU A 5 -35.18 -37.72 24.55
C LEU A 5 -34.02 -37.59 23.56
N PHE A 6 -33.80 -38.61 22.74
CA PHE A 6 -32.76 -38.58 21.70
C PHE A 6 -33.08 -37.59 20.58
N SER A 7 -34.33 -37.53 20.12
CA SER A 7 -34.76 -36.56 19.09
C SER A 7 -34.71 -35.12 19.60
N SER A 8 -35.09 -34.88 20.86
CA SER A 8 -35.03 -33.55 21.47
C SER A 8 -33.59 -33.09 21.69
N PHE A 9 -32.69 -34.00 22.04
CA PHE A 9 -31.26 -33.72 22.15
C PHE A 9 -30.65 -33.37 20.79
N LEU A 10 -30.97 -34.13 19.73
CA LEU A 10 -30.51 -33.84 18.36
C LEU A 10 -31.02 -32.50 17.83
N LEU A 11 -32.30 -32.18 18.09
CA LEU A 11 -32.88 -30.91 17.68
C LEU A 11 -32.27 -29.73 18.45
N SER A 12 -32.04 -29.89 19.76
CA SER A 12 -31.33 -28.90 20.57
C SER A 12 -29.90 -28.71 20.08
N LEU A 13 -29.18 -29.80 19.79
CA LEU A 13 -27.84 -29.75 19.21
C LEU A 13 -27.86 -28.96 17.90
N LEU A 14 -28.71 -29.31 16.94
CA LEU A 14 -28.83 -28.61 15.66
C LEU A 14 -29.15 -27.12 15.83
N ILE A 15 -30.13 -26.77 16.68
CA ILE A 15 -30.54 -25.37 16.91
C ILE A 15 -29.42 -24.55 17.55
N HIS A 16 -28.53 -25.16 18.34
CA HIS A 16 -27.48 -24.43 19.05
C HIS A 16 -26.14 -24.47 18.29
N THR A 17 -25.87 -25.52 17.52
CA THR A 17 -24.62 -25.66 16.75
C THR A 17 -24.71 -25.00 15.39
N LEU A 18 -25.86 -24.98 14.69
CA LEU A 18 -25.96 -24.31 13.39
C LEU A 18 -25.73 -22.80 13.47
N PRO A 19 -26.32 -22.05 14.42
CA PRO A 19 -26.04 -20.64 14.56
C PRO A 19 -24.58 -20.38 14.95
N LEU A 20 -23.98 -21.26 15.75
CA LEU A 20 -22.58 -21.15 16.17
C LEU A 20 -21.61 -21.48 15.03
N LEU A 21 -21.96 -22.44 14.17
CA LEU A 21 -21.24 -22.76 12.94
C LEU A 21 -21.42 -21.66 11.90
N TYR A 22 -22.61 -21.07 11.79
CA TYR A 22 -22.90 -19.93 10.92
C TYR A 22 -22.20 -18.66 11.40
N LEU A 23 -22.13 -18.43 12.72
CA LEU A 23 -21.34 -17.36 13.33
C LEU A 23 -19.84 -17.62 13.12
N LEU A 24 -19.38 -18.87 13.26
CA LEU A 24 -18.01 -19.26 12.95
C LEU A 24 -17.68 -19.05 11.47
N ILE A 25 -18.60 -19.33 10.53
CA ILE A 25 -18.41 -19.08 9.09
C ILE A 25 -18.40 -17.58 8.78
N LEU A 26 -19.27 -16.78 9.41
CA LEU A 26 -19.23 -15.31 9.31
C LEU A 26 -17.98 -14.69 9.97
N LEU A 27 -17.44 -15.33 11.01
CA LEU A 27 -16.17 -14.97 11.66
C LEU A 27 -14.94 -15.59 10.96
N ASN A 28 -15.15 -16.56 10.05
CA ASN A 28 -14.12 -17.19 9.21
C ASN A 28 -14.05 -16.58 7.81
N GLU A 29 -14.75 -15.48 7.53
CA GLU A 29 -14.13 -14.57 6.58
C GLU A 29 -12.77 -14.25 7.18
N PRO A 30 -11.66 -14.56 6.50
CA PRO A 30 -10.38 -14.14 6.99
C PRO A 30 -10.45 -12.62 7.04
N ILE A 31 -10.63 -12.06 8.24
CA ILE A 31 -10.11 -10.75 8.54
C ILE A 31 -8.63 -10.93 8.24
N ARG A 32 -8.23 -10.54 7.03
CA ARG A 32 -6.84 -10.58 6.60
C ARG A 32 -6.15 -9.62 7.57
N ASN A 33 -5.52 -10.18 8.60
CA ASN A 33 -5.03 -9.48 9.80
C ASN A 33 -3.76 -8.65 9.51
N TYR A 34 -3.62 -8.16 8.28
CA TYR A 34 -2.52 -7.34 7.83
C TYR A 34 -3.06 -6.29 6.87
N CYS A 35 -2.61 -5.05 6.99
CA CYS A 35 -2.50 -4.20 5.81
C CYS A 35 -1.25 -4.68 5.08
N SER A 36 -1.37 -5.81 4.40
CA SER A 36 -0.34 -6.29 3.50
C SER A 36 -1.00 -6.87 2.26
N ILE A 37 -0.23 -6.78 1.20
CA ILE A 37 -0.64 -6.95 -0.18
C ILE A 37 -1.17 -8.36 -0.49
N ASP A 38 -2.07 -8.36 -1.46
CA ASP A 38 -2.16 -9.31 -2.56
C ASP A 38 -1.45 -8.61 -3.76
N ASP A 39 -0.39 -9.21 -4.32
CA ASP A 39 0.51 -8.87 -5.47
C ASP A 39 1.70 -7.91 -5.31
N VAL A 40 2.96 -8.21 -5.66
CA VAL A 40 3.59 -9.02 -6.72
C VAL A 40 4.85 -9.69 -6.13
N PRO A 41 5.29 -10.90 -6.54
CA PRO A 41 6.58 -11.44 -6.11
C PRO A 41 7.71 -10.55 -6.63
N VAL A 42 8.39 -9.80 -5.77
CA VAL A 42 9.65 -9.16 -6.16
C VAL A 42 10.67 -10.29 -6.28
N GLY A 43 11.03 -10.65 -7.52
CA GLY A 43 11.94 -11.76 -7.76
C GLY A 43 13.29 -11.55 -7.07
N ILE A 44 13.52 -12.25 -5.96
CA ILE A 44 14.84 -12.60 -5.44
C ILE A 44 14.73 -13.99 -4.82
N GLU A 45 15.08 -15.02 -5.59
CA GLU A 45 15.52 -16.28 -5.01
C GLU A 45 17.01 -16.14 -4.67
N GLU A 46 17.33 -15.79 -3.43
CA GLU A 46 18.68 -15.97 -2.90
C GLU A 46 18.70 -17.25 -2.05
N GLU A 47 19.47 -18.25 -2.49
CA GLU A 47 19.99 -19.26 -1.57
C GLU A 47 20.93 -18.54 -0.60
N GLU A 48 20.52 -18.39 0.67
CA GLU A 48 21.38 -17.85 1.73
C GLU A 48 22.64 -18.73 1.87
N LYS A 49 23.74 -18.31 1.25
CA LYS A 49 25.07 -18.72 1.71
C LYS A 49 25.38 -17.93 2.97
N VAL A 50 25.18 -18.58 4.11
CA VAL A 50 25.65 -18.12 5.42
C VAL A 50 27.17 -17.94 5.36
N ILE A 51 27.63 -16.71 5.19
CA ILE A 51 29.02 -16.35 5.40
C ILE A 51 29.16 -16.01 6.90
N VAL A 52 29.72 -16.95 7.65
CA VAL A 52 30.19 -16.70 9.03
C VAL A 52 31.43 -15.83 8.91
N LEU A 53 31.29 -14.54 9.22
CA LEU A 53 32.43 -13.64 9.40
C LEU A 53 32.96 -13.78 10.83
N GLU A 54 34.01 -14.60 10.98
CA GLU A 54 34.88 -14.57 12.15
C GLU A 54 35.66 -13.25 12.14
N ILE A 55 35.34 -12.37 13.09
CA ILE A 55 36.09 -11.14 13.33
C ILE A 55 37.42 -11.52 13.97
N SER A 56 38.49 -11.50 13.19
CA SER A 56 39.87 -11.43 13.70
C SER A 56 40.26 -9.96 13.80
N ASN A 57 40.43 -9.49 15.05
CA ASN A 57 41.08 -8.23 15.34
C ASN A 57 42.58 -8.38 15.04
N ASP A 58 43.06 -7.74 13.99
CA ASP A 58 44.46 -7.36 13.94
C ASP A 58 44.62 -5.94 13.39
N SER A 59 45.36 -5.15 14.16
CA SER A 59 45.64 -3.75 13.96
C SER A 59 46.73 -3.56 12.91
N GLY A 60 46.45 -2.81 11.84
CA GLY A 60 47.44 -2.48 10.82
C GLY A 60 47.05 -1.23 10.05
N SER A 61 47.74 -0.14 10.37
CA SER A 61 47.68 1.19 9.74
C SER A 61 48.00 1.19 8.23
N GLY A 62 47.24 1.97 7.46
CA GLY A 62 47.56 2.35 6.09
C GLY A 62 46.47 3.25 5.50
N GLU A 63 46.73 4.56 5.47
CA GLU A 63 45.87 5.61 4.91
C GLU A 63 45.81 5.54 3.38
N GLU A 64 44.61 5.45 2.81
CA GLU A 64 44.27 6.07 1.52
C GLU A 64 42.84 6.63 1.63
N GLU A 65 42.73 7.96 1.61
CA GLU A 65 41.48 8.72 1.66
C GLU A 65 40.64 8.50 0.38
N GLN A 66 39.63 7.64 0.46
CA GLN A 66 38.42 7.81 -0.33
C GLN A 66 37.42 8.60 0.50
N LYS A 67 36.99 9.76 -0.03
CA LYS A 67 35.90 10.57 0.55
C LYS A 67 34.61 9.76 0.52
N GLN A 68 34.37 9.04 1.60
CA GLN A 68 33.09 8.49 1.96
C GLN A 68 32.29 9.66 2.56
N ASP A 69 31.25 10.11 1.87
CA ASP A 69 30.28 11.04 2.45
C ASP A 69 29.64 10.35 3.67
N SER A 70 30.16 10.67 4.84
CA SER A 70 29.65 10.16 6.11
C SER A 70 28.28 10.77 6.35
N PHE A 71 27.25 9.96 6.14
CA PHE A 71 25.86 10.30 6.42
C PHE A 71 25.70 10.46 7.94
N ASP A 72 25.48 11.70 8.40
CA ASP A 72 25.29 12.02 9.81
C ASP A 72 23.91 11.55 10.28
N PHE A 73 23.89 10.45 11.02
CA PHE A 73 22.70 9.78 11.55
C PHE A 73 22.01 10.57 12.69
N SER A 74 22.62 11.66 13.17
CA SER A 74 22.15 12.42 14.35
C SER A 74 20.97 13.35 14.08
N SER A 75 20.55 13.53 12.81
CA SER A 75 19.40 14.37 12.44
C SER A 75 18.05 13.62 12.42
N LEU A 76 18.05 12.29 12.57
CA LEU A 76 16.85 11.43 12.43
C LEU A 76 15.90 11.42 13.65
N THR A 77 16.09 12.35 14.59
CA THR A 77 15.07 12.70 15.59
C THR A 77 14.57 14.10 15.28
N GLU A 78 13.57 14.22 14.41
CA GLU A 78 12.77 15.44 14.27
C GLU A 78 11.98 15.67 15.56
N GLY A 79 12.67 16.30 16.49
CA GLY A 79 12.13 17.14 17.53
C GLY A 79 12.95 18.43 17.53
N GLN A 80 13.09 19.06 16.36
CA GLN A 80 13.61 20.43 16.32
C GLN A 80 12.61 21.31 17.06
N LYS A 81 13.07 21.94 18.14
CA LYS A 81 12.34 23.01 18.82
C LYS A 81 12.08 24.12 17.80
N GLU A 82 10.85 24.19 17.30
CA GLU A 82 10.38 25.28 16.45
C GLU A 82 10.59 26.61 17.18
N THR A 83 11.41 27.48 16.60
CA THR A 83 11.39 28.90 16.94
C THR A 83 10.11 29.48 16.34
N PRO A 84 9.36 30.36 17.04
CA PRO A 84 8.12 30.90 16.50
C PRO A 84 8.43 31.78 15.28
N LYS A 85 8.26 31.23 14.07
CA LYS A 85 8.26 32.01 12.83
C LYS A 85 6.94 32.80 12.73
N GLU A 86 6.97 33.95 12.07
CA GLU A 86 5.82 34.85 11.90
C GLU A 86 4.60 34.08 11.35
N LYS A 87 3.44 34.23 11.99
CA LYS A 87 2.19 33.62 11.52
C LYS A 87 1.83 34.19 10.15
N VAL A 88 1.84 33.34 9.12
CA VAL A 88 1.41 33.71 7.77
C VAL A 88 -0.07 34.05 7.76
N ASP A 89 -0.42 35.14 7.09
CA ASP A 89 -1.81 35.51 6.88
C ASP A 89 -2.47 34.60 5.85
N MET A 90 -3.28 33.67 6.33
CA MET A 90 -4.02 32.71 5.50
C MET A 90 -5.34 33.29 4.95
N SER A 91 -5.64 34.58 5.18
CA SER A 91 -6.89 35.23 4.77
C SER A 91 -7.17 35.11 3.26
N GLN A 92 -6.12 35.01 2.44
CA GLN A 92 -6.24 34.78 1.00
C GLN A 92 -6.84 33.41 0.64
N TYR A 93 -6.63 32.39 1.48
CA TYR A 93 -7.11 31.02 1.27
C TYR A 93 -8.43 30.72 2.01
N GLU A 94 -8.88 31.64 2.87
CA GLU A 94 -10.16 31.53 3.59
C GLU A 94 -11.39 31.72 2.69
N LYS A 95 -11.19 32.16 1.45
CA LYS A 95 -12.24 32.35 0.44
C LYS A 95 -11.80 31.64 -0.85
N GLY A 96 -12.48 30.55 -1.22
CA GLY A 96 -12.20 29.82 -2.46
C GLY A 96 -12.13 28.31 -2.26
N GLU A 97 -11.43 27.63 -3.17
CA GLU A 97 -11.28 26.16 -3.23
C GLU A 97 -10.62 25.58 -1.97
N TRP A 98 -9.70 26.33 -1.33
CA TRP A 98 -8.94 25.89 -0.15
C TRP A 98 -9.57 26.23 1.20
N LYS A 99 -10.79 26.78 1.22
CA LYS A 99 -11.45 27.23 2.45
C LYS A 99 -11.57 26.11 3.49
N ASP A 100 -11.99 24.92 3.07
CA ASP A 100 -12.18 23.79 3.98
C ASP A 100 -10.85 23.23 4.49
N LEU A 101 -9.78 23.28 3.67
CA LEU A 101 -8.43 22.95 4.09
C LEU A 101 -7.95 23.87 5.22
N VAL A 102 -8.05 25.19 5.03
CA VAL A 102 -7.63 26.18 6.04
C VAL A 102 -8.44 26.04 7.33
N LYS A 103 -9.76 25.79 7.21
CA LYS A 103 -10.61 25.52 8.36
C LYS A 103 -10.11 24.30 9.14
N ASN A 104 -9.87 23.18 8.45
CA ASN A 104 -9.39 21.96 9.09
C ASN A 104 -8.03 22.17 9.76
N LEU A 105 -7.06 22.79 9.07
CA LEU A 105 -5.73 23.11 9.64
C LEU A 105 -5.83 23.90 10.96
N LYS A 106 -6.72 24.90 11.02
CA LYS A 106 -6.94 25.66 12.27
C LYS A 106 -7.53 24.80 13.38
N GLU A 107 -8.49 23.94 13.05
CA GLU A 107 -9.16 23.07 14.01
C GLU A 107 -8.29 21.91 14.52
N THR A 108 -7.27 21.51 13.76
CA THR A 108 -6.44 20.33 14.06
C THR A 108 -5.02 20.64 14.52
N SER A 109 -4.65 21.93 14.60
CA SER A 109 -3.28 22.35 14.94
C SER A 109 -2.76 21.81 16.28
N ASP A 110 -3.63 21.50 17.24
CA ASP A 110 -3.24 20.90 18.52
C ASP A 110 -2.92 19.40 18.42
N LEU A 111 -3.39 18.71 17.38
CA LEU A 111 -3.21 17.26 17.21
C LEU A 111 -1.76 16.86 16.90
N ARG A 112 -0.95 17.78 16.35
CA ARG A 112 0.45 17.51 15.99
C ARG A 112 1.30 17.02 17.18
N ASN A 113 0.97 17.50 18.38
CA ASN A 113 1.75 17.21 19.59
C ASN A 113 1.13 16.15 20.50
N ARG A 114 -0.06 15.60 20.18
CA ARG A 114 -0.86 14.76 21.09
C ARG A 114 -0.76 13.25 20.82
N TYR A 115 0.44 12.75 20.50
CA TYR A 115 0.64 11.37 20.03
C TYR A 115 1.08 10.34 21.09
N LYS A 116 1.75 10.76 22.17
CA LYS A 116 2.41 9.81 23.11
C LYS A 116 1.45 9.16 24.12
N GLU A 117 0.46 9.90 24.60
CA GLU A 117 -0.36 9.47 25.76
C GLU A 117 -1.24 8.23 25.49
N ASP A 118 -1.47 7.91 24.22
CA ASP A 118 -2.47 6.93 23.79
C ASP A 118 -1.96 5.49 23.61
N TYR A 119 -0.64 5.31 23.44
CA TYR A 119 -0.02 4.04 23.05
C TYR A 119 0.82 3.39 24.16
N GLU A 120 1.02 4.07 25.29
CA GLU A 120 1.81 3.55 26.42
C GLU A 120 1.12 2.39 27.16
N ASN A 121 -0.22 2.34 27.14
CA ASN A 121 -1.03 1.37 27.89
C ASN A 121 -1.82 0.39 27.00
N VAL A 122 -1.36 0.16 25.75
CA VAL A 122 -2.04 -0.75 24.83
C VAL A 122 -1.99 -2.18 25.36
N ILE A 123 -3.15 -2.83 25.45
CA ILE A 123 -3.23 -4.28 25.64
C ILE A 123 -2.87 -4.94 24.30
N THR A 124 -1.69 -5.54 24.25
CA THR A 124 -1.12 -6.12 23.03
C THR A 124 -1.51 -7.59 22.86
N ASN A 125 -1.78 -8.02 21.63
CA ASN A 125 -2.04 -9.43 21.28
C ASN A 125 -0.76 -10.25 20.99
N GLY A 126 0.43 -9.68 21.28
CA GLY A 126 1.73 -10.35 21.18
C GLY A 126 2.37 -10.34 19.77
N GLY A 127 3.70 -10.39 19.73
CA GLY A 127 4.51 -10.57 18.51
C GLY A 127 4.94 -9.31 17.74
N VAL A 128 4.33 -8.16 18.01
CA VAL A 128 4.68 -6.88 17.37
C VAL A 128 5.64 -6.10 18.26
N SER A 129 6.69 -5.49 17.69
CA SER A 129 7.69 -4.76 18.45
C SER A 129 7.10 -3.52 19.15
N LYS A 130 7.62 -3.18 20.32
CA LYS A 130 7.20 -1.97 21.06
C LYS A 130 7.47 -0.69 20.27
N SER A 131 8.60 -0.64 19.54
CA SER A 131 8.97 0.48 18.68
C SER A 131 7.95 0.73 17.57
N TYR A 132 7.37 -0.33 16.98
CA TYR A 132 6.26 -0.19 16.05
C TYR A 132 5.00 0.34 16.75
N ILE A 133 4.64 -0.22 17.91
CA ILE A 133 3.43 0.19 18.64
C ILE A 133 3.51 1.67 19.03
N SER A 134 4.66 2.13 19.50
CA SER A 134 4.90 3.51 19.93
C SER A 134 5.27 4.48 18.80
N ARG A 135 5.22 4.06 17.53
CA ARG A 135 5.59 4.92 16.39
C ARG A 135 4.69 6.16 16.30
N PHE A 136 5.26 7.26 15.82
CA PHE A 136 4.50 8.47 15.52
C PHE A 136 3.48 8.21 14.39
N ARG A 137 2.32 8.86 14.48
CA ARG A 137 1.21 8.76 13.52
C ARG A 137 0.69 10.16 13.24
N HIS A 138 0.45 10.47 11.98
CA HIS A 138 0.16 11.82 11.52
C HIS A 138 -1.35 12.11 11.57
N PHE A 139 -1.92 12.20 12.78
CA PHE A 139 -3.37 12.43 12.97
C PHE A 139 -3.90 13.69 12.27
N GLU A 140 -3.13 14.79 12.28
CA GLU A 140 -3.48 16.01 11.55
C GLU A 140 -3.54 15.73 10.04
N ASP A 141 -2.52 15.07 9.47
CA ASP A 141 -2.46 14.78 8.04
C ASP A 141 -3.59 13.86 7.58
N MET A 142 -3.99 12.88 8.38
CA MET A 142 -5.17 12.04 8.06
C MET A 142 -6.45 12.87 7.86
N ILE A 143 -6.56 14.02 8.52
CA ILE A 143 -7.72 14.91 8.40
C ILE A 143 -7.54 15.88 7.22
N VAL A 144 -6.35 16.49 7.08
CA VAL A 144 -6.14 17.57 6.09
C VAL A 144 -5.77 17.07 4.69
N LYS A 145 -5.03 15.97 4.56
CA LYS A 145 -4.61 15.35 3.28
C LYS A 145 -5.59 14.25 2.83
N GLU A 146 -5.39 13.62 1.68
CA GLU A 146 -6.31 12.59 1.17
C GLU A 146 -5.86 11.19 1.61
N VAL A 147 -6.60 10.58 2.54
CA VAL A 147 -6.43 9.16 2.89
C VAL A 147 -6.91 8.25 1.75
N PHE A 148 -8.02 8.63 1.09
CA PHE A 148 -8.57 7.90 -0.06
C PHE A 148 -8.57 8.72 -1.37
N PRO A 149 -7.40 9.05 -1.93
CA PRO A 149 -7.29 9.92 -3.12
C PRO A 149 -7.94 9.33 -4.38
N THR A 150 -8.06 8.01 -4.48
CA THR A 150 -8.66 7.33 -5.65
C THR A 150 -10.17 7.46 -5.71
N VAL A 151 -10.85 7.77 -4.59
CA VAL A 151 -12.32 7.89 -4.55
C VAL A 151 -12.84 9.03 -5.40
N TYR A 152 -12.08 10.13 -5.51
CA TYR A 152 -12.50 11.33 -6.24
C TYR A 152 -12.77 11.10 -7.73
N ASP A 153 -12.05 10.15 -8.33
CA ASP A 153 -12.12 9.84 -9.75
C ASP A 153 -12.56 8.39 -10.04
N ALA A 154 -13.01 7.66 -9.02
CA ALA A 154 -13.33 6.24 -9.16
C ALA A 154 -14.40 5.93 -10.22
N ASP A 155 -15.23 6.91 -10.58
CA ASP A 155 -16.29 6.84 -11.60
C ASP A 155 -15.85 7.22 -13.03
N LYS A 156 -14.67 7.82 -13.19
CA LYS A 156 -14.12 8.19 -14.52
C LYS A 156 -13.46 6.97 -15.16
N SER A 157 -12.99 7.07 -16.40
CA SER A 157 -12.13 6.01 -16.97
C SER A 157 -10.68 6.21 -16.55
N PHE A 158 -9.89 5.13 -16.47
CA PHE A 158 -8.47 5.26 -16.14
C PHE A 158 -7.69 6.11 -17.16
N GLU A 159 -8.05 6.04 -18.45
CA GLU A 159 -7.44 6.87 -19.50
C GLU A 159 -7.62 8.36 -19.21
N GLU A 160 -8.81 8.79 -18.78
CA GLU A 160 -9.09 10.18 -18.40
C GLU A 160 -8.30 10.58 -17.14
N GLU A 161 -8.14 9.66 -16.18
CA GLU A 161 -7.37 9.92 -14.96
C GLU A 161 -5.89 10.18 -15.25
N ILE A 162 -5.27 9.38 -16.12
CA ILE A 162 -3.89 9.58 -16.55
C ILE A 162 -3.72 10.86 -17.38
N GLU A 163 -4.66 11.18 -18.27
CA GLU A 163 -4.57 12.41 -19.09
C GLU A 163 -4.56 13.67 -18.22
N LYS A 164 -5.36 13.68 -17.14
CA LYS A 164 -5.46 14.81 -16.20
C LYS A 164 -4.44 14.77 -15.06
N SER A 165 -3.54 13.79 -15.05
CA SER A 165 -2.62 13.55 -13.93
C SER A 165 -1.69 14.72 -13.62
N VAL A 166 -1.17 15.41 -14.64
CA VAL A 166 -0.28 16.58 -14.49
C VAL A 166 -0.99 17.74 -13.79
N GLU A 167 -2.23 18.04 -14.20
CA GLU A 167 -3.04 19.09 -13.55
C GLU A 167 -3.35 18.71 -12.09
N LYS A 168 -3.71 17.45 -11.86
CA LYS A 168 -3.99 16.94 -10.51
C LYS A 168 -2.75 17.00 -9.61
N LEU A 169 -1.58 16.67 -10.13
CA LEU A 169 -0.32 16.77 -9.40
C LEU A 169 -0.01 18.24 -9.04
N ALA A 170 -0.25 19.19 -9.96
CA ALA A 170 -0.08 20.61 -9.67
C ALA A 170 -1.01 21.08 -8.53
N LYS A 171 -2.28 20.68 -8.54
CA LYS A 171 -3.22 20.98 -7.45
C LYS A 171 -2.81 20.34 -6.12
N HIS A 172 -2.34 19.09 -6.17
CA HIS A 172 -1.81 18.36 -5.01
C HIS A 172 -0.61 19.08 -4.39
N ASN A 173 0.35 19.50 -5.21
CA ASN A 173 1.54 20.24 -4.77
C ASN A 173 1.16 21.60 -4.17
N GLU A 174 0.22 22.32 -4.78
CA GLU A 174 -0.30 23.57 -4.23
C GLU A 174 -0.95 23.36 -2.85
N ARG A 175 -1.77 22.31 -2.69
CA ARG A 175 -2.34 21.95 -1.39
C ARG A 175 -1.26 21.70 -0.34
N ASN A 176 -0.25 20.88 -0.68
CA ASN A 176 0.85 20.57 0.25
C ASN A 176 1.66 21.82 0.59
N ARG A 177 1.89 22.73 -0.37
CA ARG A 177 2.51 24.04 -0.12
C ARG A 177 1.72 24.87 0.89
N ILE A 178 0.40 24.97 0.71
CA ILE A 178 -0.49 25.72 1.63
C ILE A 178 -0.45 25.10 3.04
N ILE A 179 -0.42 23.76 3.13
CA ILE A 179 -0.25 23.07 4.41
C ILE A 179 1.07 23.52 5.05
N GLU A 180 2.20 23.36 4.37
CA GLU A 180 3.51 23.69 4.94
C GLU A 180 3.67 25.18 5.29
N GLU A 181 3.12 26.09 4.48
CA GLU A 181 3.06 27.53 4.79
C GLU A 181 2.27 27.81 6.09
N PHE A 182 1.18 27.08 6.32
CA PHE A 182 0.41 27.16 7.57
C PHE A 182 1.23 26.66 8.77
N ARG A 183 2.02 25.59 8.57
CA ARG A 183 2.80 24.93 9.63
C ARG A 183 4.01 25.75 10.04
N ASN A 184 4.81 26.17 9.05
CA ASN A 184 6.18 26.60 9.24
C ASN A 184 6.38 28.10 8.91
N GLY A 185 5.34 28.76 8.40
CA GLY A 185 5.42 30.11 7.85
C GLY A 185 5.97 30.13 6.42
N MET A 186 6.11 31.33 5.82
CA MET A 186 6.74 31.46 4.51
C MET A 186 8.22 31.12 4.64
N ASP A 187 8.63 30.02 4.03
CA ASP A 187 10.02 29.76 3.74
C ASP A 187 10.25 30.05 2.24
N PRO A 188 10.91 31.18 1.88
CA PRO A 188 11.19 31.50 0.48
C PRO A 188 12.11 30.47 -0.19
N GLU A 189 12.76 29.59 0.57
CA GLU A 189 13.58 28.48 0.08
C GLU A 189 12.83 27.13 0.05
N ALA A 190 11.66 26.99 0.70
CA ALA A 190 10.80 25.81 0.57
C ALA A 190 9.99 25.85 -0.73
N LYS A 191 10.68 26.01 -1.85
CA LYS A 191 10.21 25.51 -3.12
C LYS A 191 10.37 23.99 -3.09
N THR A 192 9.50 23.29 -2.36
CA THR A 192 9.18 21.88 -2.69
C THR A 192 8.29 21.85 -3.93
N THR A 193 8.66 22.62 -4.94
CA THR A 193 8.30 22.29 -6.30
C THR A 193 9.16 21.09 -6.64
N MET A 194 8.52 19.93 -6.83
CA MET A 194 8.91 19.07 -7.94
C MET A 194 8.78 19.86 -9.25
N SER A 195 9.65 20.86 -9.41
CA SER A 195 10.13 21.20 -10.72
C SER A 195 11.06 20.04 -11.02
N LEU A 196 10.54 19.05 -11.74
CA LEU A 196 11.35 18.50 -12.82
C LEU A 196 11.85 19.75 -13.54
N GLU A 197 13.07 20.18 -13.24
CA GLU A 197 13.77 21.09 -14.12
C GLU A 197 13.78 20.34 -15.44
N LYS A 198 12.82 20.70 -16.30
CA LYS A 198 12.97 20.54 -17.72
C LYS A 198 14.23 21.33 -18.03
N GLU A 199 15.38 20.67 -17.95
CA GLU A 199 16.50 21.04 -18.79
C GLU A 199 15.90 21.10 -20.20
N ASN A 200 15.72 22.34 -20.63
CA ASN A 200 15.10 22.67 -21.89
C ASN A 200 15.88 21.95 -22.98
N GLY A 201 15.18 21.08 -23.70
CA GLY A 201 15.38 20.82 -25.11
C GLY A 201 16.82 20.67 -25.56
N GLU A 202 17.36 19.47 -25.41
CA GLU A 202 18.02 18.80 -26.53
C GLU A 202 17.48 17.37 -26.60
N GLU A 203 16.92 17.03 -27.76
CA GLU A 203 16.91 15.65 -28.25
C GLU A 203 18.37 15.14 -28.19
N SER A 204 18.79 14.59 -27.05
CA SER A 204 19.96 13.75 -26.99
C SER A 204 19.46 12.31 -26.87
N ASP A 205 19.50 11.64 -28.02
CA ASP A 205 18.98 10.31 -28.30
C ASP A 205 19.55 9.16 -27.45
N LYS A 206 20.26 9.40 -26.34
CA LYS A 206 20.82 8.35 -25.49
C LYS A 206 20.95 8.76 -24.02
N LYS A 207 19.84 8.71 -23.27
CA LYS A 207 19.94 8.52 -21.82
C LYS A 207 20.71 7.22 -21.55
N GLU A 208 21.68 7.24 -20.65
CA GLU A 208 22.44 6.04 -20.32
C GLU A 208 21.56 5.01 -19.58
N PRO A 209 21.75 3.71 -19.80
CA PRO A 209 21.04 2.68 -19.04
C PRO A 209 21.58 2.65 -17.61
N LEU A 210 20.67 2.60 -16.63
CA LEU A 210 21.06 2.37 -15.24
C LEU A 210 21.58 0.94 -15.11
N VAL A 211 22.78 0.75 -14.56
CA VAL A 211 23.30 -0.58 -14.24
C VAL A 211 23.66 -0.59 -12.76
N MET A 212 22.96 -1.39 -11.99
CA MET A 212 23.14 -1.48 -10.54
C MET A 212 23.00 -2.94 -10.14
N ASN A 213 24.03 -3.52 -9.52
CA ASN A 213 23.96 -4.94 -9.15
C ASN A 213 22.94 -5.19 -8.01
N PRO A 214 22.45 -6.42 -7.82
CA PRO A 214 21.43 -6.74 -6.82
C PRO A 214 21.78 -6.30 -5.39
N GLU A 215 23.05 -6.42 -5.00
CA GLU A 215 23.56 -6.08 -3.69
C GLU A 215 23.53 -4.57 -3.45
N GLU A 216 23.99 -3.77 -4.41
CA GLU A 216 23.93 -2.30 -4.37
C GLU A 216 22.48 -1.82 -4.31
N ARG A 217 21.58 -2.41 -5.11
CA ARG A 217 20.14 -2.07 -5.06
C ARG A 217 19.56 -2.35 -3.67
N LYS A 218 19.88 -3.52 -3.10
CA LYS A 218 19.44 -3.90 -1.76
C LYS A 218 19.95 -2.91 -0.71
N GLU A 219 21.23 -2.55 -0.75
CA GLU A 219 21.83 -1.58 0.15
C GLU A 219 21.17 -0.20 0.03
N TYR A 220 20.91 0.26 -1.19
CA TYR A 220 20.18 1.52 -1.43
C TYR A 220 18.80 1.51 -0.77
N PHE A 221 18.01 0.45 -1.00
CA PHE A 221 16.68 0.36 -0.41
C PHE A 221 16.72 0.18 1.11
N ASP A 222 17.70 -0.54 1.66
CA ASP A 222 17.88 -0.70 3.11
C ASP A 222 18.23 0.64 3.78
N THR A 223 19.14 1.40 3.17
CA THR A 223 19.60 2.70 3.69
C THR A 223 18.50 3.76 3.65
N THR A 224 17.70 3.76 2.58
CA THR A 224 16.62 4.76 2.40
C THR A 224 15.32 4.40 3.14
N LEU A 225 15.18 3.19 3.68
CA LEU A 225 13.93 2.72 4.29
C LEU A 225 13.46 3.59 5.49
N LEU A 226 14.42 4.15 6.23
CA LEU A 226 14.20 4.98 7.43
C LEU A 226 13.76 6.41 7.11
N LEU A 227 14.01 6.91 5.90
CA LEU A 227 13.57 8.23 5.47
C LEU A 227 12.04 8.31 5.43
N SER A 228 11.48 9.52 5.43
CA SER A 228 10.05 9.68 5.17
C SER A 228 9.71 9.19 3.75
N LYS A 229 8.44 8.84 3.50
CA LYS A 229 8.02 8.31 2.19
C LYS A 229 8.19 9.33 1.07
N GLU A 230 7.93 10.60 1.38
CA GLU A 230 8.15 11.73 0.49
C GLU A 230 9.64 11.88 0.14
N GLU A 231 10.53 11.83 1.14
CA GLU A 231 11.98 11.89 0.90
C GLU A 231 12.50 10.68 0.09
N GLN A 232 11.99 9.47 0.38
CA GLN A 232 12.33 8.27 -0.39
C GLN A 232 11.99 8.46 -1.88
N LEU A 233 10.81 9.02 -2.17
CA LEU A 233 10.37 9.31 -3.53
C LEU A 233 11.20 10.41 -4.17
N ASN A 234 11.37 11.56 -3.50
CA ASN A 234 12.13 12.70 -4.00
C ASN A 234 13.58 12.33 -4.29
N GLN A 235 14.23 11.62 -3.37
CA GLN A 235 15.61 11.16 -3.56
C GLN A 235 15.72 10.18 -4.72
N PHE A 236 14.78 9.23 -4.82
CA PHE A 236 14.77 8.28 -5.95
C PHE A 236 14.59 9.02 -7.28
N GLN A 237 13.66 9.97 -7.34
CA GLN A 237 13.36 10.68 -8.57
C GLN A 237 14.56 11.51 -9.05
N ASN A 238 15.15 12.29 -8.13
CA ASN A 238 16.31 13.13 -8.43
C ASN A 238 17.53 12.30 -8.85
N ARG A 239 17.70 11.11 -8.27
CA ARG A 239 18.85 10.26 -8.56
C ARG A 239 18.69 9.42 -9.83
N PHE A 240 17.49 8.96 -10.15
CA PHE A 240 17.30 7.90 -11.15
C PHE A 240 16.43 8.24 -12.36
N LEU A 241 15.60 9.29 -12.36
CA LEU A 241 14.77 9.62 -13.56
C LEU A 241 15.56 10.15 -14.76
N GLY A 242 16.84 10.48 -14.55
CA GLY A 242 17.76 10.84 -15.62
C GLY A 242 18.12 9.67 -16.55
N TYR A 243 17.98 8.42 -16.11
CA TYR A 243 18.40 7.23 -16.86
C TYR A 243 17.35 6.76 -17.89
N HIS A 244 17.77 5.84 -18.77
CA HIS A 244 16.91 5.28 -19.82
C HIS A 244 15.71 4.50 -19.25
N PRO A 245 14.46 4.76 -19.72
CA PRO A 245 13.25 4.13 -19.16
C PRO A 245 12.96 2.70 -19.70
N ASP A 246 13.67 2.26 -20.75
CA ASP A 246 13.50 0.91 -21.32
C ASP A 246 14.72 -0.01 -21.19
N GLU A 247 15.88 0.57 -20.88
CA GLU A 247 17.16 -0.13 -20.88
C GLU A 247 17.81 -0.03 -19.49
N GLY A 248 18.43 -1.12 -19.06
CA GLY A 248 19.01 -1.22 -17.73
C GLY A 248 17.98 -1.49 -16.62
N ASP A 249 18.33 -1.11 -15.41
CA ASP A 249 17.66 -1.50 -14.17
C ASP A 249 16.60 -0.51 -13.69
N LEU A 250 16.36 0.62 -14.38
CA LEU A 250 15.39 1.64 -13.95
C LEU A 250 13.96 1.08 -13.77
N PRO A 251 13.41 0.24 -14.68
CA PRO A 251 12.10 -0.39 -14.45
C PRO A 251 12.08 -1.23 -13.17
N ILE A 252 13.12 -2.04 -12.94
CA ILE A 252 13.24 -2.91 -11.76
C ILE A 252 13.35 -2.06 -10.50
N MET A 253 14.14 -0.99 -10.52
CA MET A 253 14.30 -0.05 -9.41
C MET A 253 12.97 0.61 -9.03
N PHE A 254 12.13 0.96 -10.01
CA PHE A 254 10.79 1.50 -9.76
C PHE A 254 9.89 0.50 -9.03
N ARG A 255 9.86 -0.75 -9.51
CA ARG A 255 9.16 -1.85 -8.86
C ARG A 255 9.63 -2.04 -7.43
N GLU A 256 10.95 -2.11 -7.23
CA GLU A 256 11.53 -2.33 -5.91
C GLU A 256 11.31 -1.16 -4.95
N LEU A 257 11.35 0.10 -5.42
CA LEU A 257 11.01 1.28 -4.62
C LEU A 257 9.63 1.13 -4.00
N TYR A 258 8.63 0.82 -4.81
CA TYR A 258 7.26 0.67 -4.32
C TYR A 258 7.15 -0.50 -3.33
N TYR A 259 7.53 -1.71 -3.76
CA TYR A 259 7.25 -2.93 -3.01
C TYR A 259 8.18 -3.16 -1.80
N LYS A 260 9.47 -2.82 -1.90
CA LYS A 260 10.42 -2.98 -0.78
C LYS A 260 10.29 -1.84 0.21
N ASN A 261 10.10 -0.62 -0.28
CA ASN A 261 10.25 0.57 0.54
C ASN A 261 8.93 1.29 0.79
N LEU A 262 8.25 1.81 -0.22
CA LEU A 262 7.12 2.74 -0.01
C LEU A 262 5.89 2.08 0.57
N GLN A 263 5.61 0.84 0.18
CA GLN A 263 4.52 0.07 0.72
C GLN A 263 4.97 -0.64 2.01
N ARG A 264 4.37 -0.33 3.17
CA ARG A 264 4.69 -1.00 4.45
C ARG A 264 3.60 -1.96 4.90
N ILE A 265 3.93 -2.79 5.88
CA ILE A 265 2.99 -3.70 6.55
C ILE A 265 2.34 -2.98 7.74
N ALA A 266 1.01 -2.97 7.82
CA ALA A 266 0.34 -2.63 9.08
C ALA A 266 0.05 -3.89 9.90
N TYR A 267 0.41 -3.84 11.18
CA TYR A 267 0.33 -4.96 12.10
C TYR A 267 -0.91 -4.84 13.00
N VAL A 268 -1.66 -5.93 13.14
CA VAL A 268 -2.72 -6.03 14.15
C VAL A 268 -2.07 -6.38 15.49
N PHE A 269 -1.97 -5.40 16.38
CA PHE A 269 -1.38 -5.59 17.72
C PHE A 269 -2.39 -5.45 18.86
N SER A 270 -3.64 -5.06 18.62
CA SER A 270 -4.65 -4.91 19.67
C SER A 270 -6.01 -5.46 19.22
N ALA A 271 -6.84 -5.87 20.18
CA ALA A 271 -8.23 -6.25 19.93
C ALA A 271 -9.12 -5.03 19.61
N ASP A 272 -8.70 -3.82 19.98
CA ASP A 272 -9.39 -2.60 19.59
C ASP A 272 -9.03 -2.24 18.14
N GLN A 273 -9.96 -2.48 17.22
CA GLN A 273 -9.79 -2.24 15.77
C GLN A 273 -9.48 -0.79 15.39
N THR A 274 -9.72 0.18 16.29
CA THR A 274 -9.36 1.58 16.03
C THR A 274 -7.85 1.78 15.87
N TYR A 275 -7.02 0.96 16.53
CA TYR A 275 -5.57 0.99 16.33
C TYR A 275 -5.18 0.57 14.91
N PHE A 276 -5.75 -0.54 14.45
CA PHE A 276 -5.51 -1.03 13.10
C PHE A 276 -6.05 -0.07 12.04
N THR A 277 -7.22 0.52 12.26
CA THR A 277 -7.81 1.52 11.35
C THR A 277 -6.89 2.72 11.16
N ILE A 278 -6.33 3.26 12.25
CA ILE A 278 -5.39 4.39 12.18
C ILE A 278 -4.12 4.02 11.43
N ASP A 279 -3.53 2.85 11.70
CA ASP A 279 -2.38 2.39 10.93
C ASP A 279 -2.74 2.21 9.45
N TYR A 280 -3.95 1.73 9.14
CA TYR A 280 -4.43 1.60 7.77
C TYR A 280 -4.56 2.96 7.09
N PHE A 281 -5.07 3.99 7.79
CA PHE A 281 -5.15 5.36 7.25
C PHE A 281 -3.77 5.97 7.03
N GLU A 282 -2.84 5.76 7.96
CA GLU A 282 -1.45 6.19 7.84
C GLU A 282 -0.80 5.59 6.58
N GLU A 283 -0.95 4.28 6.39
CA GLU A 283 -0.37 3.61 5.21
C GLU A 283 -1.03 4.03 3.89
N ASN A 284 -2.29 4.48 3.90
CA ASN A 284 -2.95 4.99 2.69
C ASN A 284 -2.60 6.46 2.42
N LEU A 285 -2.48 7.27 3.46
CA LEU A 285 -1.97 8.64 3.37
C LEU A 285 -0.59 8.66 2.71
N ASN A 286 0.30 7.77 3.14
CA ASN A 286 1.64 7.59 2.58
C ASN A 286 1.66 7.21 1.08
N LYS A 287 0.53 6.79 0.51
CA LYS A 287 0.41 6.45 -0.93
C LYS A 287 -0.05 7.63 -1.76
N GLU A 288 -0.56 8.70 -1.17
CA GLU A 288 -1.09 9.83 -1.92
C GLU A 288 -0.01 10.48 -2.79
N ASP A 289 1.11 10.89 -2.19
CA ASP A 289 2.20 11.55 -2.90
C ASP A 289 2.77 10.64 -4.01
N TYR A 290 2.96 9.35 -3.69
CA TYR A 290 3.42 8.38 -4.68
C TYR A 290 2.40 8.20 -5.82
N LEU A 291 1.10 8.10 -5.52
CA LEU A 291 0.04 7.94 -6.52
C LEU A 291 0.00 9.12 -7.49
N LYS A 292 -0.03 10.36 -6.99
CA LYS A 292 -0.15 11.55 -7.84
C LYS A 292 1.10 11.71 -8.73
N ASN A 293 2.28 11.49 -8.16
CA ASN A 293 3.54 11.53 -8.90
C ASN A 293 3.66 10.41 -9.94
N SER A 294 3.30 9.18 -9.55
CA SER A 294 3.36 8.01 -10.43
C SER A 294 2.37 8.12 -11.59
N MET A 295 1.16 8.65 -11.36
CA MET A 295 0.20 8.94 -12.42
C MET A 295 0.77 9.92 -13.45
N SER A 296 1.38 11.03 -12.98
CA SER A 296 2.00 12.02 -13.85
C SER A 296 3.16 11.40 -14.64
N LEU A 297 4.03 10.66 -13.96
CA LEU A 297 5.20 10.04 -14.58
C LEU A 297 4.82 8.94 -15.57
N ALA A 298 3.80 8.13 -15.29
CA ALA A 298 3.28 7.13 -16.23
C ALA A 298 2.70 7.79 -17.50
N SER A 299 2.09 8.97 -17.36
CA SER A 299 1.63 9.77 -18.49
C SER A 299 2.79 10.26 -19.37
N GLU A 300 3.86 10.76 -18.74
CA GLU A 300 5.06 11.26 -19.42
C GLU A 300 5.90 10.15 -20.07
N LEU A 301 6.06 9.02 -19.40
CA LEU A 301 6.86 7.87 -19.85
C LEU A 301 6.03 6.82 -20.60
N LYS A 302 4.83 7.17 -21.06
CA LYS A 302 3.92 6.24 -21.73
C LYS A 302 4.63 5.51 -22.87
N GLY A 303 4.48 4.18 -22.91
CA GLY A 303 5.12 3.35 -23.94
C GLY A 303 6.44 2.71 -23.50
N THR A 304 6.89 2.94 -22.27
CA THR A 304 8.16 2.42 -21.75
C THR A 304 7.97 1.32 -20.71
N LYS A 305 9.01 0.50 -20.47
CA LYS A 305 9.04 -0.53 -19.42
C LYS A 305 8.91 0.08 -18.04
N THR A 306 9.52 1.24 -17.78
CA THR A 306 9.32 1.98 -16.53
C THR A 306 7.86 2.36 -16.31
N ALA A 307 7.16 2.85 -17.35
CA ALA A 307 5.73 3.12 -17.23
C ALA A 307 4.90 1.85 -16.98
N THR A 308 5.26 0.71 -17.59
CA THR A 308 4.64 -0.59 -17.28
C THR A 308 4.76 -0.94 -15.80
N GLU A 309 5.94 -0.78 -15.21
CA GLU A 309 6.16 -1.04 -13.78
C GLU A 309 5.35 -0.08 -12.90
N ILE A 310 5.30 1.20 -13.26
CA ILE A 310 4.46 2.17 -12.56
C ILE A 310 2.98 1.77 -12.62
N LEU A 311 2.47 1.33 -13.77
CA LEU A 311 1.08 0.91 -13.93
C LEU A 311 0.70 -0.29 -13.05
N TYR A 312 1.62 -1.25 -12.84
CA TYR A 312 1.41 -2.32 -11.84
C TYR A 312 1.29 -1.76 -10.42
N THR A 313 2.15 -0.80 -10.05
CA THR A 313 2.06 -0.18 -8.72
C THR A 313 0.76 0.62 -8.56
N LEU A 314 0.29 1.29 -9.62
CA LEU A 314 -0.98 2.01 -9.62
C LEU A 314 -2.16 1.05 -9.41
N GLU A 315 -2.25 -0.02 -10.20
CA GLU A 315 -3.28 -1.06 -10.02
C GLU A 315 -3.35 -1.54 -8.57
N ASN A 316 -2.19 -1.80 -7.99
CA ASN A 316 -2.07 -2.28 -6.63
C ASN A 316 -2.51 -1.25 -5.57
N ILE A 317 -2.25 0.04 -5.80
CA ILE A 317 -2.76 1.12 -4.93
C ILE A 317 -4.28 1.11 -4.94
N TYR A 318 -4.94 0.90 -6.08
CA TYR A 318 -6.40 0.79 -6.12
C TYR A 318 -6.88 -0.44 -5.34
N GLU A 319 -6.20 -1.60 -5.40
CA GLU A 319 -6.55 -2.75 -4.56
C GLU A 319 -6.46 -2.43 -3.05
N ILE A 320 -5.40 -1.73 -2.64
CA ILE A 320 -5.21 -1.37 -1.22
C ILE A 320 -6.28 -0.37 -0.77
N GLN A 321 -6.58 0.62 -1.61
CA GLN A 321 -7.60 1.65 -1.39
C GLN A 321 -9.02 1.06 -1.34
N GLU A 322 -9.32 0.09 -2.20
CA GLU A 322 -10.55 -0.72 -2.14
C GLU A 322 -10.71 -1.32 -0.74
N ARG A 323 -9.71 -2.08 -0.29
CA ARG A 323 -9.70 -2.73 1.04
C ARG A 323 -9.74 -1.71 2.18
N ALA A 324 -9.17 -0.52 1.98
CA ALA A 324 -9.20 0.58 2.94
C ALA A 324 -10.61 1.09 3.22
N LEU A 325 -11.43 1.17 2.18
CA LEU A 325 -12.81 1.64 2.30
C LEU A 325 -13.69 0.67 3.09
N LEU A 326 -13.30 -0.61 3.23
CA LEU A 326 -13.95 -1.50 4.20
C LEU A 326 -13.84 -0.95 5.63
N GLN A 327 -12.67 -0.43 6.01
CA GLN A 327 -12.46 0.18 7.32
C GLN A 327 -13.34 1.41 7.49
N TYR A 328 -13.52 2.22 6.45
CA TYR A 328 -14.46 3.33 6.46
C TYR A 328 -15.89 2.86 6.79
N PHE A 329 -16.43 1.85 6.07
CA PHE A 329 -17.80 1.37 6.30
C PHE A 329 -17.98 0.71 7.67
N GLN A 330 -17.00 -0.06 8.11
CA GLN A 330 -17.01 -0.70 9.43
C GLN A 330 -17.01 0.35 10.54
N ASN A 331 -16.15 1.37 10.45
CA ASN A 331 -16.05 2.42 11.46
C ASN A 331 -17.24 3.38 11.44
N LYS A 332 -17.80 3.71 10.27
CA LYS A 332 -19.05 4.48 10.16
C LYS A 332 -20.16 3.85 11.00
N LYS A 333 -20.34 2.54 10.89
CA LYS A 333 -21.31 1.77 11.68
C LYS A 333 -20.92 1.67 13.16
N ALA A 334 -19.64 1.41 13.45
CA ALA A 334 -19.17 1.19 14.82
C ALA A 334 -19.23 2.46 15.69
N TYR A 335 -18.97 3.63 15.12
CA TYR A 335 -18.92 4.91 15.84
C TYR A 335 -20.22 5.22 16.60
N GLU A 336 -21.38 4.89 16.01
CA GLU A 336 -22.71 5.06 16.62
C GLU A 336 -22.85 4.31 17.96
N THR A 337 -22.11 3.21 18.11
CA THR A 337 -22.17 2.33 19.29
C THR A 337 -21.10 2.62 20.34
N TYR A 338 -20.12 3.48 20.03
CA TYR A 338 -19.02 3.76 20.94
C TYR A 338 -19.47 4.56 22.17
N PRO A 339 -19.02 4.20 23.39
CA PRO A 339 -19.33 4.97 24.59
C PRO A 339 -18.64 6.35 24.57
N PRO A 340 -19.15 7.35 25.31
CA PRO A 340 -18.59 8.71 25.32
C PRO A 340 -17.09 8.76 25.63
N ALA A 341 -16.62 7.95 26.59
CA ALA A 341 -15.20 7.88 26.95
C ALA A 341 -14.31 7.45 25.77
N LYS A 342 -14.79 6.53 24.92
CA LYS A 342 -14.08 6.07 23.72
C LYS A 342 -14.11 7.13 22.61
N ARG A 343 -15.20 7.89 22.48
CA ARG A 343 -15.32 8.97 21.48
C ARG A 343 -14.37 10.14 21.73
N ASN A 344 -13.97 10.36 22.98
CA ASN A 344 -13.00 11.40 23.34
C ASN A 344 -11.54 11.02 23.04
N ASN A 345 -11.28 9.77 22.61
CA ASN A 345 -9.94 9.34 22.22
C ASN A 345 -9.55 9.92 20.85
N ILE A 346 -8.31 10.39 20.70
CA ILE A 346 -7.83 11.04 19.47
C ILE A 346 -7.96 10.15 18.23
N ARG A 347 -7.72 8.83 18.35
CA ARG A 347 -7.87 7.89 17.24
C ARG A 347 -9.32 7.85 16.75
N VAL A 348 -10.25 7.78 17.69
CA VAL A 348 -11.68 7.67 17.39
C VAL A 348 -12.21 8.97 16.79
N GLU A 349 -11.76 10.12 17.31
CA GLU A 349 -12.08 11.43 16.75
C GLU A 349 -11.50 11.60 15.33
N THR A 350 -10.26 11.14 15.10
CA THR A 350 -9.64 11.15 13.77
C THR A 350 -10.44 10.30 12.79
N ILE A 351 -10.81 9.07 13.20
CA ILE A 351 -11.64 8.18 12.39
C ILE A 351 -12.98 8.83 12.04
N ARG A 352 -13.64 9.48 13.02
CA ARG A 352 -14.90 10.21 12.79
C ARG A 352 -14.73 11.30 11.72
N ARG A 353 -13.68 12.13 11.85
CA ARG A 353 -13.42 13.22 10.89
C ARG A 353 -13.12 12.70 9.48
N VAL A 354 -12.36 11.62 9.36
CA VAL A 354 -12.14 10.94 8.06
C VAL A 354 -13.47 10.43 7.50
N VAL A 355 -14.30 9.78 8.30
CA VAL A 355 -15.62 9.29 7.86
C VAL A 355 -16.51 10.45 7.38
N GLU A 356 -16.56 11.55 8.11
CA GLU A 356 -17.34 12.72 7.73
C GLU A 356 -16.84 13.40 6.45
N LYS A 357 -15.51 13.46 6.27
CA LYS A 357 -14.88 13.99 5.05
C LYS A 357 -15.29 13.21 3.80
N TYR A 358 -15.29 11.87 3.89
CA TYR A 358 -15.56 11.01 2.73
C TYR A 358 -17.04 10.67 2.51
N THR A 359 -17.91 10.86 3.50
CA THR A 359 -19.35 10.64 3.35
C THR A 359 -19.98 11.35 2.15
N PRO A 360 -19.86 12.68 1.99
CA PRO A 360 -20.49 13.37 0.87
C PRO A 360 -19.91 12.95 -0.49
N ILE A 361 -18.61 12.63 -0.55
CA ILE A 361 -17.95 12.21 -1.79
C ILE A 361 -18.49 10.84 -2.22
N LEU A 362 -18.58 9.89 -1.28
CA LEU A 362 -19.10 8.55 -1.57
C LEU A 362 -20.59 8.60 -1.96
N GLU A 363 -21.37 9.48 -1.34
CA GLU A 363 -22.78 9.72 -1.72
C GLU A 363 -22.91 10.28 -3.14
N GLU A 364 -22.09 11.27 -3.51
CA GLU A 364 -22.04 11.82 -4.87
C GLU A 364 -21.72 10.72 -5.91
N LYS A 365 -20.80 9.82 -5.58
CA LYS A 365 -20.39 8.69 -6.43
C LYS A 365 -21.34 7.49 -6.37
N GLN A 366 -22.47 7.59 -5.65
CA GLN A 366 -23.45 6.51 -5.45
C GLN A 366 -22.85 5.24 -4.82
N ILE A 367 -21.83 5.41 -3.97
CA ILE A 367 -21.19 4.33 -3.23
C ILE A 367 -21.79 4.27 -1.84
N HIS A 368 -22.72 3.33 -1.62
CA HIS A 368 -23.46 3.23 -0.35
C HIS A 368 -23.02 2.05 0.52
N SER A 369 -22.27 1.12 -0.06
CA SER A 369 -21.81 -0.09 0.59
C SER A 369 -20.40 -0.49 0.15
N TYR A 370 -19.78 -1.42 0.88
CA TYR A 370 -18.53 -2.00 0.46
C TYR A 370 -18.67 -2.79 -0.84
N GLN A 371 -19.81 -3.42 -1.10
CA GLN A 371 -20.06 -4.11 -2.37
C GLN A 371 -20.01 -3.16 -3.58
N ASP A 372 -20.49 -1.91 -3.41
CA ASP A 372 -20.40 -0.90 -4.46
C ASP A 372 -18.94 -0.51 -4.72
N VAL A 373 -18.13 -0.38 -3.67
CA VAL A 373 -16.68 -0.16 -3.77
C VAL A 373 -16.02 -1.30 -4.54
N GLN A 374 -16.25 -2.55 -4.13
CA GLN A 374 -15.64 -3.72 -4.78
C GLN A 374 -15.96 -3.77 -6.27
N LYS A 375 -17.22 -3.51 -6.64
CA LYS A 375 -17.64 -3.47 -8.05
C LYS A 375 -16.89 -2.39 -8.83
N LEU A 376 -16.82 -1.17 -8.29
CA LEU A 376 -16.21 -0.03 -8.95
C LEU A 376 -14.69 -0.20 -9.07
N TYR A 377 -14.03 -0.60 -7.99
CA TYR A 377 -12.58 -0.78 -7.96
C TYR A 377 -12.13 -2.01 -8.74
N THR A 378 -12.89 -3.10 -8.78
CA THR A 378 -12.61 -4.23 -9.69
C THR A 378 -12.59 -3.75 -11.14
N GLN A 379 -13.60 -2.97 -11.55
CA GLN A 379 -13.65 -2.42 -12.91
C GLN A 379 -12.45 -1.52 -13.19
N LYS A 380 -12.14 -0.62 -12.25
CA LYS A 380 -10.99 0.29 -12.34
C LYS A 380 -9.66 -0.43 -12.51
N ARG A 381 -9.42 -1.47 -11.71
CA ARG A 381 -8.19 -2.27 -11.76
C ARG A 381 -8.06 -3.02 -13.08
N LEU A 382 -9.15 -3.55 -13.63
CA LEU A 382 -9.15 -4.14 -14.98
C LEU A 382 -8.84 -3.09 -16.06
N GLU A 383 -9.38 -1.87 -15.95
CA GLU A 383 -9.05 -0.76 -16.87
C GLU A 383 -7.56 -0.40 -16.84
N ILE A 384 -6.93 -0.39 -15.65
CA ILE A 384 -5.49 -0.15 -15.50
C ILE A 384 -4.69 -1.24 -16.22
N LEU A 385 -5.05 -2.51 -16.02
CA LEU A 385 -4.37 -3.63 -16.67
C LEU A 385 -4.60 -3.64 -18.18
N ASP A 386 -5.78 -3.29 -18.66
CA ASP A 386 -6.06 -3.16 -20.10
C ASP A 386 -5.24 -2.00 -20.72
N TYR A 387 -5.12 -0.88 -20.00
CA TYR A 387 -4.24 0.23 -20.41
C TYR A 387 -2.77 -0.19 -20.45
N LEU A 388 -2.30 -0.93 -19.44
CA LEU A 388 -0.96 -1.49 -19.37
C LEU A 388 -0.68 -2.40 -20.56
N VAL A 389 -1.57 -3.37 -20.85
CA VAL A 389 -1.42 -4.27 -21.99
C VAL A 389 -1.38 -3.52 -23.32
N LYS A 390 -2.20 -2.47 -23.46
CA LYS A 390 -2.26 -1.62 -24.66
C LYS A 390 -1.01 -0.78 -24.88
N THR A 391 -0.31 -0.40 -23.80
CA THR A 391 0.77 0.60 -23.85
C THR A 391 2.16 0.04 -23.56
N SER A 392 2.28 -1.19 -23.06
CA SER A 392 3.59 -1.78 -22.74
C SER A 392 4.40 -2.09 -23.99
N PRO A 393 5.69 -1.71 -24.05
CA PRO A 393 6.54 -1.96 -25.21
C PRO A 393 6.83 -3.45 -25.36
N GLU A 394 6.88 -3.95 -26.60
CA GLU A 394 7.35 -5.30 -26.94
C GLU A 394 6.72 -6.44 -26.12
N ALA A 395 5.47 -6.26 -25.67
CA ALA A 395 4.80 -7.18 -24.76
C ALA A 395 5.50 -7.43 -23.41
N TYR A 396 6.31 -6.47 -22.94
CA TYR A 396 6.97 -6.51 -21.64
C TYR A 396 5.97 -6.80 -20.52
N ARG A 397 6.19 -7.91 -19.81
CA ARG A 397 5.40 -8.38 -18.65
C ARG A 397 3.89 -8.58 -18.90
N ILE A 398 3.40 -8.61 -20.14
CA ILE A 398 1.96 -8.83 -20.44
C ILE A 398 1.43 -10.14 -19.85
N ALA A 399 2.28 -11.16 -19.68
CA ALA A 399 1.91 -12.41 -19.01
C ALA A 399 1.49 -12.19 -17.54
N ASP A 400 2.19 -11.32 -16.79
CA ASP A 400 1.83 -10.95 -15.43
C ASP A 400 0.52 -10.16 -15.40
N ALA A 401 0.31 -9.21 -16.33
CA ALA A 401 -0.95 -8.45 -16.38
C ALA A 401 -2.14 -9.35 -16.67
N THR A 402 -1.97 -10.31 -17.58
CA THR A 402 -3.00 -11.30 -17.92
C THR A 402 -3.29 -12.24 -16.74
N PHE A 403 -2.25 -12.61 -15.98
CA PHE A 403 -2.41 -13.38 -14.74
C PHE A 403 -3.25 -12.61 -13.71
N GLU A 404 -2.94 -11.34 -13.50
CA GLU A 404 -3.65 -10.47 -12.57
C GLU A 404 -5.10 -10.21 -12.98
N LYS A 405 -5.37 -9.99 -14.28
CA LYS A 405 -6.76 -9.91 -14.78
C LYS A 405 -7.57 -11.16 -14.43
N GLY A 406 -6.99 -12.34 -14.66
CA GLY A 406 -7.61 -13.61 -14.30
C GLY A 406 -7.87 -13.71 -12.80
N ARG A 407 -6.94 -13.26 -11.95
CA ARG A 407 -7.12 -13.22 -10.49
C ARG A 407 -8.26 -12.31 -10.07
N ILE A 408 -8.29 -11.07 -10.57
CA ILE A 408 -9.33 -10.08 -10.23
C ILE A 408 -10.72 -10.62 -10.59
N LEU A 409 -10.87 -11.18 -11.78
CA LEU A 409 -12.11 -11.82 -12.23
C LEU A 409 -12.46 -13.02 -11.33
N TRP A 410 -11.48 -13.85 -10.98
CA TRP A 410 -11.69 -15.01 -10.12
C TRP A 410 -12.19 -14.62 -8.72
N GLU A 411 -11.59 -13.60 -8.11
CA GLU A 411 -12.01 -13.06 -6.81
C GLU A 411 -13.43 -12.51 -6.87
N ARG A 412 -13.75 -11.69 -7.89
CA ARG A 412 -15.09 -11.17 -8.11
C ARG A 412 -16.12 -12.28 -8.32
N GLY A 413 -15.82 -13.23 -9.21
CA GLY A 413 -16.70 -14.37 -9.49
C GLY A 413 -16.96 -15.23 -8.26
N ASN A 414 -15.98 -15.34 -7.35
CA ASN A 414 -16.17 -15.99 -6.07
C ASN A 414 -17.10 -15.20 -5.13
N GLN A 415 -16.86 -13.90 -4.99
CA GLN A 415 -17.64 -13.02 -4.13
C GLN A 415 -19.11 -12.92 -4.58
N THR A 416 -19.35 -12.81 -5.88
CA THR A 416 -20.72 -12.74 -6.44
C THR A 416 -21.33 -14.12 -6.68
N ASN A 417 -20.56 -15.19 -6.50
CA ASN A 417 -20.91 -16.56 -6.87
C ASN A 417 -21.43 -16.67 -8.32
N ASP A 418 -20.78 -15.94 -9.24
CA ASP A 418 -21.15 -15.90 -10.66
C ASP A 418 -20.22 -16.82 -11.48
N PRO A 419 -20.72 -17.96 -11.98
CA PRO A 419 -19.90 -18.89 -12.75
C PRO A 419 -19.41 -18.32 -14.07
N LYS A 420 -20.08 -17.32 -14.66
CA LYS A 420 -19.64 -16.71 -15.92
C LYS A 420 -18.34 -15.92 -15.73
N ILE A 421 -18.25 -15.16 -14.65
CA ILE A 421 -17.04 -14.40 -14.31
C ILE A 421 -15.89 -15.36 -14.00
N LEU A 422 -16.17 -16.49 -13.34
CA LEU A 422 -15.17 -17.53 -13.11
C LEU A 422 -14.69 -18.19 -14.43
N ASP A 423 -15.59 -18.40 -15.39
CA ASP A 423 -15.22 -18.89 -16.73
C ASP A 423 -14.38 -17.87 -17.52
N GLU A 424 -14.66 -16.57 -17.37
CA GLU A 424 -13.84 -15.48 -17.92
C GLU A 424 -12.42 -15.47 -17.33
N ALA A 425 -12.29 -15.58 -16.00
CA ALA A 425 -11.00 -15.70 -15.32
C ALA A 425 -10.16 -16.88 -15.83
N VAL A 426 -10.79 -18.05 -15.99
CA VAL A 426 -10.15 -19.25 -16.53
C VAL A 426 -9.71 -19.05 -17.98
N SER A 427 -10.49 -18.33 -18.77
CA SER A 427 -10.15 -18.00 -20.15
C SER A 427 -8.93 -17.08 -20.23
N GLU A 428 -8.86 -16.06 -19.37
CA GLU A 428 -7.70 -15.16 -19.28
C GLU A 428 -6.41 -15.93 -18.94
N TRP A 429 -6.44 -16.80 -17.92
CA TRP A 429 -5.25 -17.59 -17.59
C TRP A 429 -4.83 -18.56 -18.71
N ARG A 430 -5.76 -19.07 -19.52
CA ARG A 430 -5.38 -19.88 -20.69
C ARG A 430 -4.68 -19.05 -21.76
N ASN A 431 -5.08 -17.79 -21.94
CA ASN A 431 -4.47 -16.91 -22.94
C ASN A 431 -2.97 -16.72 -22.69
N ILE A 432 -2.50 -16.82 -21.44
CA ILE A 432 -1.07 -16.78 -21.08
C ILE A 432 -0.23 -17.81 -21.84
N GLN A 433 -0.80 -18.93 -22.29
CA GLN A 433 -0.07 -19.92 -23.10
C GLN A 433 0.42 -19.36 -24.44
N ASN A 434 -0.28 -18.36 -24.98
CA ASN A 434 0.00 -17.76 -26.28
C ASN A 434 0.84 -16.48 -26.17
N ILE A 435 1.25 -16.08 -24.96
CA ILE A 435 2.03 -14.87 -24.70
C ILE A 435 3.51 -15.25 -24.58
N ASN A 436 4.40 -14.44 -25.15
CA ASN A 436 5.83 -14.61 -24.94
C ASN A 436 6.19 -14.27 -23.48
N LYS A 437 6.62 -15.28 -22.73
CA LYS A 437 6.93 -15.18 -21.28
C LYS A 437 8.35 -14.73 -21.00
N GLU A 438 9.17 -14.58 -22.03
CA GLU A 438 10.59 -14.22 -21.93
C GLU A 438 10.81 -12.71 -22.17
N ASN A 439 9.76 -11.96 -22.53
CA ASN A 439 9.83 -10.50 -22.69
C ASN A 439 9.60 -9.81 -21.33
N GLY A 440 10.69 -9.61 -20.60
CA GLY A 440 10.68 -9.26 -19.18
C GLY A 440 10.69 -10.51 -18.29
N ASP A 441 10.55 -10.32 -16.98
CA ASP A 441 10.30 -11.43 -16.06
C ASP A 441 8.82 -11.83 -16.06
N PHE A 442 8.53 -13.09 -15.73
CA PHE A 442 7.19 -13.58 -15.44
C PHE A 442 7.12 -13.96 -13.96
N LEU A 443 6.75 -13.00 -13.12
CA LEU A 443 6.82 -13.11 -11.67
C LEU A 443 5.84 -14.16 -11.13
N TYR A 444 4.72 -14.37 -11.82
CA TYR A 444 3.73 -15.41 -11.45
C TYR A 444 3.97 -16.78 -12.09
N LYS A 445 5.15 -17.05 -12.67
CA LYS A 445 5.45 -18.29 -13.38
C LYS A 445 5.14 -19.55 -12.57
N GLU A 446 5.51 -19.57 -11.28
CA GLU A 446 5.28 -20.71 -10.40
C GLU A 446 3.81 -20.89 -10.05
N ASN A 447 3.12 -19.81 -9.70
CA ASN A 447 1.68 -19.85 -9.41
C ASN A 447 0.89 -20.29 -10.65
N TYR A 448 1.26 -19.76 -11.81
CA TYR A 448 0.66 -20.13 -13.09
C TYR A 448 0.86 -21.61 -13.41
N ALA A 449 2.08 -22.15 -13.21
CA ALA A 449 2.37 -23.56 -13.43
C ALA A 449 1.50 -24.48 -12.54
N GLN A 450 1.19 -24.05 -11.30
CA GLN A 450 0.31 -24.78 -10.38
C GLN A 450 -1.19 -24.64 -10.73
N ILE A 451 -1.61 -23.47 -11.22
CA ILE A 451 -3.00 -23.22 -11.65
C ILE A 451 -3.33 -23.96 -12.94
N LEU A 452 -2.39 -24.05 -13.88
CA LEU A 452 -2.62 -24.63 -15.21
C LEU A 452 -3.31 -26.01 -15.23
N PRO A 453 -2.88 -27.04 -14.47
CA PRO A 453 -3.58 -28.32 -14.42
C PRO A 453 -5.00 -28.23 -13.82
N LEU A 454 -5.27 -27.23 -12.97
CA LEU A 454 -6.58 -27.00 -12.37
C LEU A 454 -7.57 -26.38 -13.36
N LEU A 455 -7.07 -25.56 -14.30
CA LEU A 455 -7.90 -25.02 -15.39
C LEU A 455 -8.51 -26.14 -16.23
N ASN A 456 -7.78 -27.24 -16.44
CA ASN A 456 -8.31 -28.39 -17.18
C ASN A 456 -9.44 -29.09 -16.42
N LYS A 457 -9.31 -29.21 -15.08
CA LYS A 457 -10.38 -29.76 -14.22
C LYS A 457 -11.62 -28.88 -14.21
N TRP A 458 -11.44 -27.55 -14.24
CA TRP A 458 -12.55 -26.60 -14.32
C TRP A 458 -13.41 -26.76 -15.58
N ASN A 459 -12.81 -27.12 -16.71
CA ASN A 459 -13.53 -27.39 -17.96
C ASN A 459 -14.24 -28.75 -17.99
N GLY A 460 -14.01 -29.62 -17.02
CA GLY A 460 -14.67 -30.92 -16.95
C GLY A 460 -16.17 -30.78 -16.73
N ASN A 461 -16.95 -31.77 -17.18
CA ASN A 461 -18.39 -31.80 -16.95
C ASN A 461 -18.76 -32.24 -15.52
N ASN A 462 -17.79 -32.57 -14.67
CA ASN A 462 -18.01 -33.05 -13.30
C ASN A 462 -18.07 -31.88 -12.31
N PRO A 463 -19.24 -31.57 -11.71
CA PRO A 463 -19.39 -30.44 -10.78
C PRO A 463 -18.49 -30.54 -9.55
N LYS A 464 -18.20 -31.76 -9.07
CA LYS A 464 -17.34 -31.97 -7.91
C LYS A 464 -15.89 -31.64 -8.21
N GLU A 465 -15.41 -31.94 -9.42
CA GLU A 465 -14.07 -31.58 -9.86
C GLU A 465 -13.92 -30.08 -10.05
N LYS A 466 -14.96 -29.40 -10.57
CA LYS A 466 -14.98 -27.94 -10.65
C LYS A 466 -14.86 -27.29 -9.28
N GLU A 467 -15.60 -27.78 -8.29
CA GLU A 467 -15.54 -27.23 -6.92
C GLU A 467 -14.18 -27.48 -6.25
N ILE A 468 -13.58 -28.65 -6.48
CA ILE A 468 -12.21 -28.94 -6.01
C ILE A 468 -11.21 -27.99 -6.67
N ALA A 469 -11.31 -27.79 -7.99
CA ALA A 469 -10.46 -26.84 -8.71
C ALA A 469 -10.68 -25.42 -8.18
N ARG A 470 -11.93 -25.05 -7.90
CA ARG A 470 -12.30 -23.74 -7.33
C ARG A 470 -11.54 -23.49 -6.02
N PHE A 471 -11.65 -24.43 -5.10
CA PHE A 471 -11.00 -24.37 -3.79
C PHE A 471 -9.47 -24.33 -3.91
N GLN A 472 -8.90 -25.18 -4.77
CA GLN A 472 -7.44 -25.26 -4.97
C GLN A 472 -6.87 -23.98 -5.59
N ILE A 473 -7.52 -23.41 -6.61
CA ILE A 473 -7.10 -22.14 -7.22
C ILE A 473 -7.17 -21.02 -6.18
N SER A 474 -8.28 -20.88 -5.45
CA SER A 474 -8.41 -19.85 -4.41
C SER A 474 -7.36 -20.01 -3.30
N GLY A 475 -7.05 -21.26 -2.90
CA GLY A 475 -5.99 -21.54 -1.93
C GLY A 475 -4.59 -21.15 -2.43
N LEU A 476 -4.28 -21.41 -3.71
CA LEU A 476 -3.02 -21.00 -4.33
C LEU A 476 -2.89 -19.47 -4.39
N LEU A 477 -3.95 -18.79 -4.83
CA LEU A 477 -3.98 -17.34 -4.91
C LEU A 477 -3.76 -16.72 -3.52
N ASN A 478 -4.51 -17.17 -2.50
CA ASN A 478 -4.40 -16.63 -1.14
C ASN A 478 -3.00 -16.78 -0.51
N ASN A 479 -2.22 -17.79 -0.90
CA ASN A 479 -0.90 -18.06 -0.32
C ASN A 479 0.27 -17.60 -1.19
N ARG A 480 0.01 -17.03 -2.38
CA ARG A 480 1.05 -16.77 -3.40
C ARG A 480 2.18 -15.84 -2.92
N LEU A 481 1.93 -15.03 -1.90
CA LEU A 481 2.87 -14.00 -1.41
C LEU A 481 3.32 -14.24 0.03
N ALA A 482 2.93 -15.37 0.63
CA ALA A 482 3.23 -15.63 2.03
C ALA A 482 4.74 -15.51 2.33
N LYS A 483 5.59 -16.06 1.44
CA LYS A 483 7.05 -15.96 1.56
C LYS A 483 7.53 -14.50 1.46
N TYR A 484 7.09 -13.78 0.43
CA TYR A 484 7.46 -12.38 0.21
C TYR A 484 7.08 -11.48 1.39
N LEU A 485 5.86 -11.64 1.90
CA LEU A 485 5.37 -10.87 3.04
C LEU A 485 6.14 -11.17 4.32
N GLU A 486 6.52 -12.44 4.55
CA GLU A 486 7.33 -12.84 5.68
C GLU A 486 8.75 -12.26 5.60
N ASP A 487 9.38 -12.29 4.42
CA ASP A 487 10.71 -11.73 4.21
C ASP A 487 10.71 -10.20 4.37
N LYS A 488 9.68 -9.54 3.84
CA LYS A 488 9.47 -8.10 4.03
C LYS A 488 9.26 -7.76 5.51
N LYS A 489 8.43 -8.51 6.22
CA LYS A 489 8.18 -8.34 7.65
C LYS A 489 9.49 -8.42 8.44
N LYS A 490 10.30 -9.46 8.21
CA LYS A 490 11.61 -9.62 8.87
C LYS A 490 12.55 -8.44 8.58
N ARG A 491 12.57 -7.97 7.34
CA ARG A 491 13.37 -6.80 6.93
C ARG A 491 12.92 -5.53 7.66
N GLU A 492 11.62 -5.24 7.68
CA GLU A 492 11.07 -4.06 8.34
C GLU A 492 11.29 -4.11 9.87
N GLU A 493 11.09 -5.27 10.50
CA GLU A 493 11.37 -5.47 11.93
C GLU A 493 12.84 -5.27 12.26
N LYS A 494 13.75 -5.78 11.42
CA LYS A 494 15.20 -5.60 11.61
C LYS A 494 15.65 -4.15 11.47
N LEU A 495 15.15 -3.44 10.46
CA LEU A 495 15.67 -2.13 10.06
C LEU A 495 14.91 -0.97 10.71
N MET A 496 13.58 -1.02 10.74
CA MET A 496 12.75 0.08 11.25
C MET A 496 12.35 -0.10 12.71
N TRP A 497 12.18 -1.35 13.15
CA TRP A 497 11.59 -1.65 14.45
C TRP A 497 12.50 -2.49 15.36
N PRO A 498 13.77 -2.10 15.55
CA PRO A 498 14.72 -2.92 16.29
C PRO A 498 14.22 -3.22 17.70
N ALA A 499 14.43 -4.46 18.13
CA ALA A 499 14.17 -4.84 19.51
C ALA A 499 15.09 -4.00 20.44
N PRO A 500 14.61 -3.59 21.63
CA PRO A 500 15.48 -2.94 22.59
C PRO A 500 16.68 -3.86 22.89
N PRO A 501 17.90 -3.31 23.01
CA PRO A 501 19.09 -4.12 23.23
C PRO A 501 18.92 -5.02 24.45
N ALA A 502 19.28 -6.30 24.30
CA ALA A 502 19.19 -7.30 25.35
C ALA A 502 19.97 -6.83 26.59
N GLY A 503 19.26 -6.49 27.67
CA GLY A 503 19.85 -5.96 28.91
C GLY A 503 19.11 -4.77 29.52
N LEU A 504 18.16 -4.17 28.80
CA LEU A 504 17.24 -3.16 29.34
C LEU A 504 15.82 -3.73 29.42
N GLU A 505 15.60 -4.65 30.36
CA GLU A 505 14.24 -4.83 30.86
C GLU A 505 13.83 -3.53 31.58
N PRO A 506 12.65 -2.96 31.30
CA PRO A 506 12.17 -1.83 32.07
C PRO A 506 12.00 -2.28 33.52
N ALA A 507 12.65 -1.57 34.44
CA ALA A 507 12.41 -1.72 35.87
C ALA A 507 10.90 -1.61 36.09
N THR A 508 10.30 -2.70 36.52
CA THR A 508 8.94 -2.71 37.05
C THR A 508 8.89 -1.73 38.22
N GLN A 509 8.08 -0.68 38.08
CA GLN A 509 7.58 0.12 39.20
C GLN A 509 6.07 -0.06 39.32
#